data_AF-A0A1X6N6B9-F1
#
_entry.id   AF-A0A1X6N6B9-F1
#
_cell.length_a   1.000
_cell.length_b   1.000
_cell.length_c   1.000
_cell.angle_alpha   90.00
_cell.angle_beta   90.00
_cell.angle_gamma   90.00
#
_symmetry.space_group_name_H-M   'P 1'
#
loop_
_entity.id
_entity.type
_entity.pdbx_description
1 polymer ?
#
loop_
_entity_poly.entity_id
_entity_poly.type
_entity_poly.pdbx_seq_one_letter_code
_entity_poly.pdbx_strand_id
1 'polypeptide(L)'
;MSRKFTVAICGGGVGGLVCAVALSRYPDIQVDIYEAAHQLAEIGAGIGMWARTWRIMQQLGLDRDLAGIAKASSDMQPQVSFHFRKGDQEEGKDFYTLVTPGGMIPFHRPEFQSVLLRHVSPQCRTHTSKRLKSYTHLPIGHGAPSTSPITLHFIDGTSASCDLLVGADGVKSATRATMVRELASQAAAAGRHDQAEELQRTQPLWSGIYAYRAIIPMETLRMQSPGHRLLTDPMFYFGKDTQLTTYPISNGTILNVAAFHTQYDLEDTKLDGSWTENIPREAVLRDFSEWEPEIQTLFQSIPQFNRWAVVTAPRLPTFVCGRVALLGDAAHAMVPFQGSGAGQAIEVSLRRD
;
A
#
# COMPACT_ATOMS: atom_id res chain seq x y z
N MET A 1 -30.61 -10.31 22.71
CA MET A 1 -29.29 -10.52 22.07
C MET A 1 -28.33 -9.50 22.65
N SER A 2 -27.14 -9.94 23.09
CA SER A 2 -26.10 -9.02 23.56
C SER A 2 -25.64 -8.11 22.40
N ARG A 3 -25.21 -6.89 22.73
CA ARG A 3 -24.59 -5.97 21.76
C ARG A 3 -23.33 -6.64 21.19
N LYS A 4 -23.20 -6.69 19.85
CA LYS A 4 -21.98 -7.15 19.18
C LYS A 4 -20.82 -6.19 19.45
N PHE A 5 -19.61 -6.73 19.56
CA PHE A 5 -18.39 -5.93 19.65
C PHE A 5 -18.13 -5.24 18.32
N THR A 6 -18.05 -3.91 18.31
CA THR A 6 -17.96 -3.13 17.06
C THR A 6 -16.51 -2.73 16.77
N VAL A 7 -15.99 -3.15 15.62
CA VAL A 7 -14.67 -2.77 15.12
C VAL A 7 -14.84 -1.81 13.95
N ALA A 8 -14.31 -0.60 14.09
CA ALA A 8 -14.19 0.33 12.98
C ALA A 8 -12.83 0.18 12.30
N ILE A 9 -12.83 0.06 10.98
CA ILE A 9 -11.63 0.07 10.15
C ILE A 9 -11.65 1.34 9.30
N CYS A 10 -10.76 2.28 9.58
CA CYS A 10 -10.61 3.49 8.78
C CYS A 10 -9.61 3.24 7.66
N GLY A 11 -10.08 3.16 6.41
CA GLY A 11 -9.30 2.88 5.21
C GLY A 11 -9.69 1.54 4.56
N GLY A 12 -10.23 1.61 3.35
CA GLY A 12 -10.60 0.48 2.48
C GLY A 12 -9.49 0.06 1.51
N GLY A 13 -8.23 0.29 1.89
CA GLY A 13 -7.07 -0.24 1.17
C GLY A 13 -6.91 -1.75 1.36
N VAL A 14 -5.86 -2.33 0.76
CA VAL A 14 -5.57 -3.78 0.82
C VAL A 14 -5.57 -4.32 2.25
N GLY A 15 -4.80 -3.70 3.17
CA GLY A 15 -4.73 -4.14 4.56
C GLY A 15 -6.08 -4.05 5.29
N GLY A 16 -6.80 -2.94 5.12
CA GLY A 16 -8.11 -2.73 5.75
C GLY A 16 -9.16 -3.74 5.28
N LEU A 17 -9.21 -4.01 3.97
CA LEU A 17 -10.13 -5.02 3.41
C LEU A 17 -9.77 -6.44 3.85
N VAL A 18 -8.49 -6.80 3.89
CA VAL A 18 -8.06 -8.11 4.39
C VAL A 18 -8.37 -8.28 5.88
N CYS A 19 -8.16 -7.24 6.69
CA CYS A 19 -8.56 -7.21 8.09
C CYS A 19 -10.08 -7.38 8.25
N ALA A 20 -10.88 -6.69 7.42
CA ALA A 20 -12.32 -6.86 7.41
C ALA A 20 -12.74 -8.30 7.07
N VAL A 21 -12.16 -8.92 6.05
CA VAL A 21 -12.43 -10.34 5.69
C VAL A 21 -12.08 -11.27 6.84
N ALA A 22 -10.94 -11.07 7.50
CA ALA A 22 -10.53 -11.87 8.64
C ALA A 22 -11.51 -11.76 9.83
N LEU A 23 -11.87 -10.54 10.22
CA LEU A 23 -12.78 -10.28 11.33
C LEU A 23 -14.23 -10.70 11.04
N SER A 24 -14.64 -10.66 9.77
CA SER A 24 -15.97 -11.09 9.32
C SER A 24 -16.30 -12.56 9.63
N ARG A 25 -15.29 -13.38 9.93
CA ARG A 25 -15.45 -14.80 10.29
C ARG A 25 -16.02 -14.98 11.70
N TYR A 26 -16.02 -13.95 12.53
CA TYR A 26 -16.49 -14.00 13.91
C TYR A 26 -17.89 -13.38 14.03
N PRO A 27 -18.95 -14.18 14.31
CA PRO A 27 -20.33 -13.69 14.29
C PRO A 27 -20.64 -12.64 15.35
N ASP A 28 -19.87 -12.60 16.44
CA ASP A 28 -20.04 -11.67 17.56
C ASP A 28 -19.36 -10.31 17.33
N ILE A 29 -18.63 -10.15 16.22
CA ILE A 29 -17.98 -8.92 15.81
C ILE A 29 -18.80 -8.24 14.69
N GLN A 30 -19.14 -6.97 14.89
CA GLN A 30 -19.66 -6.10 13.85
C GLN A 30 -18.50 -5.28 13.28
N VAL A 31 -18.29 -5.34 11.96
CA VAL A 31 -17.24 -4.55 11.29
C VAL A 31 -17.87 -3.41 10.51
N ASP A 32 -17.33 -2.21 10.70
CA ASP A 32 -17.66 -1.00 9.94
C ASP A 32 -16.41 -0.47 9.25
N ILE A 33 -16.41 -0.42 7.92
CA ILE A 33 -15.32 0.10 7.09
C ILE A 33 -15.65 1.54 6.70
N TYR A 34 -14.75 2.48 7.02
CA TYR A 34 -14.88 3.89 6.64
C TYR A 34 -13.81 4.23 5.61
N GLU A 35 -14.22 4.52 4.37
CA GLU A 35 -13.33 4.88 3.26
C GLU A 35 -13.50 6.35 2.89
N ALA A 36 -12.38 7.03 2.65
CA ALA A 36 -12.35 8.44 2.29
C ALA A 36 -12.79 8.70 0.85
N ALA A 37 -12.50 7.80 -0.09
CA ALA A 37 -12.95 7.86 -1.47
C ALA A 37 -14.46 7.60 -1.58
N HIS A 38 -15.07 8.08 -2.67
CA HIS A 38 -16.50 7.91 -2.92
C HIS A 38 -16.89 6.47 -3.29
N GLN A 39 -15.92 5.70 -3.79
CA GLN A 39 -16.03 4.29 -4.13
C GLN A 39 -14.76 3.54 -3.72
N LEU A 40 -14.91 2.24 -3.46
CA LEU A 40 -13.78 1.33 -3.26
C LEU A 40 -13.26 0.85 -4.62
N ALA A 41 -11.96 0.59 -4.71
CA ALA A 41 -11.27 0.06 -5.89
C ALA A 41 -11.19 1.02 -7.10
N GLU A 42 -10.49 2.14 -6.95
CA GLU A 42 -10.15 3.05 -8.05
C GLU A 42 -8.83 2.68 -8.75
N ILE A 43 -8.67 3.24 -9.97
CA ILE A 43 -7.49 3.17 -10.85
C ILE A 43 -6.21 3.01 -10.04
N GLY A 44 -5.45 1.95 -10.34
CA GLY A 44 -4.27 1.59 -9.56
C GLY A 44 -3.21 0.92 -10.40
N ALA A 45 -1.97 1.05 -9.96
CA ALA A 45 -0.84 0.33 -10.54
C ALA A 45 -0.92 -1.18 -10.23
N GLY A 46 0.01 -1.93 -10.79
CA GLY A 46 0.25 -3.32 -10.42
C GLY A 46 0.66 -3.45 -8.94
N ILE A 47 0.28 -4.59 -8.36
CA ILE A 47 0.73 -5.05 -7.04
C ILE A 47 1.28 -6.46 -7.18
N GLY A 48 2.50 -6.67 -6.69
CA GLY A 48 3.11 -8.00 -6.60
C GLY A 48 2.79 -8.66 -5.26
N MET A 49 2.53 -9.96 -5.30
CA MET A 49 2.37 -10.78 -4.10
C MET A 49 3.43 -11.87 -4.05
N TRP A 50 4.08 -12.00 -2.89
CA TRP A 50 5.09 -13.03 -2.64
C TRP A 50 4.50 -14.26 -1.96
N ALA A 51 5.23 -15.37 -2.02
CA ALA A 51 4.90 -16.65 -1.39
C ALA A 51 4.36 -16.55 0.05
N ARG A 52 4.96 -15.68 0.87
CA ARG A 52 4.56 -15.50 2.28
C ARG A 52 3.16 -14.93 2.39
N THR A 53 2.88 -13.86 1.67
CA THR A 53 1.56 -13.23 1.60
C THR A 53 0.53 -14.16 0.96
N TRP A 54 0.93 -14.95 -0.05
CA TRP A 54 0.05 -15.93 -0.70
C TRP A 54 -0.49 -16.99 0.28
N ARG A 55 0.36 -17.52 1.17
CA ARG A 55 -0.07 -18.47 2.21
C ARG A 55 -1.15 -17.90 3.13
N ILE A 56 -1.12 -16.59 3.37
CA ILE A 56 -2.15 -15.91 4.17
C ILE A 56 -3.47 -15.84 3.39
N MET A 57 -3.41 -15.55 2.09
CA MET A 57 -4.59 -15.59 1.22
C MET A 57 -5.23 -16.99 1.18
N GLN A 58 -4.42 -18.06 1.17
CA GLN A 58 -4.90 -19.44 1.27
C GLN A 58 -5.61 -19.72 2.60
N GLN A 59 -5.07 -19.27 3.73
CA GLN A 59 -5.73 -19.40 5.04
C GLN A 59 -7.05 -18.60 5.10
N LEU A 60 -7.13 -17.51 4.35
CA LEU A 60 -8.35 -16.73 4.17
C LEU A 60 -9.31 -17.31 3.12
N GLY A 61 -8.95 -18.39 2.42
CA GLY A 61 -9.78 -18.99 1.37
C GLY A 61 -9.97 -18.09 0.14
N LEU A 62 -9.06 -17.15 -0.07
CA LEU A 62 -9.08 -16.18 -1.18
C LEU A 62 -8.28 -16.65 -2.39
N ASP A 63 -7.42 -17.65 -2.20
CA ASP A 63 -6.43 -18.12 -3.17
C ASP A 63 -7.05 -18.58 -4.49
N ARG A 64 -8.19 -19.27 -4.47
CA ARG A 64 -8.85 -19.75 -5.71
C ARG A 64 -9.26 -18.60 -6.61
N ASP A 65 -9.95 -17.60 -6.07
CA ASP A 65 -10.42 -16.45 -6.84
C ASP A 65 -9.27 -15.55 -7.30
N LEU A 66 -8.25 -15.41 -6.44
CA LEU A 66 -7.03 -14.67 -6.77
C LEU A 66 -6.22 -15.37 -7.86
N ALA A 67 -6.07 -16.69 -7.80
CA ALA A 67 -5.38 -17.46 -8.83
C ALA A 67 -6.08 -17.34 -10.18
N GLY A 68 -7.42 -17.25 -10.19
CA GLY A 68 -8.21 -17.05 -11.41
C GLY A 68 -7.91 -15.73 -12.12
N ILE A 69 -7.63 -14.64 -11.40
CA ILE A 69 -7.33 -13.33 -12.00
C ILE A 69 -5.85 -13.13 -12.34
N ALA A 70 -4.93 -13.79 -11.62
CA ALA A 70 -3.49 -13.68 -11.86
C ALA A 70 -2.88 -14.82 -12.68
N LYS A 71 -3.63 -15.89 -12.96
CA LYS A 71 -3.12 -17.16 -13.51
C LYS A 71 -1.91 -17.70 -12.75
N ALA A 72 -1.90 -17.50 -11.43
CA ALA A 72 -0.83 -17.98 -10.55
C ALA A 72 -0.79 -19.51 -10.55
N SER A 73 0.41 -20.10 -10.54
CA SER A 73 0.56 -21.54 -10.29
C SER A 73 0.21 -21.87 -8.84
N SER A 74 -0.41 -23.03 -8.63
CA SER A 74 -0.81 -23.50 -7.28
C SER A 74 0.31 -24.23 -6.53
N ASP A 75 1.36 -24.66 -7.21
CA ASP A 75 2.34 -25.63 -6.69
C ASP A 75 3.61 -25.00 -6.08
N MET A 76 3.70 -23.67 -5.99
CA MET A 76 4.81 -22.91 -5.38
C MET A 76 6.21 -23.29 -5.90
N GLN A 77 6.30 -23.93 -7.07
CA GLN A 77 7.57 -24.30 -7.67
C GLN A 77 8.42 -23.06 -7.96
N PRO A 78 9.76 -23.14 -7.88
CA PRO A 78 10.62 -22.01 -8.21
C PRO A 78 10.31 -21.47 -9.61
N GLN A 79 9.94 -20.20 -9.70
CA GLN A 79 9.67 -19.51 -10.96
C GLN A 79 10.46 -18.21 -11.01
N VAL A 80 10.78 -17.78 -12.23
CA VAL A 80 11.40 -16.47 -12.45
C VAL A 80 10.40 -15.39 -12.03
N SER A 81 10.80 -14.56 -11.06
CA SER A 81 10.06 -13.37 -10.68
C SER A 81 10.44 -12.19 -11.57
N PHE A 82 11.75 -11.98 -11.79
CA PHE A 82 12.28 -10.86 -12.54
C PHE A 82 13.67 -11.16 -13.08
N HIS A 83 13.99 -10.62 -14.26
CA HIS A 83 15.39 -10.46 -14.68
C HIS A 83 15.89 -9.07 -14.32
N PHE A 84 17.15 -9.01 -13.90
CA PHE A 84 17.79 -7.78 -13.44
C PHE A 84 18.80 -7.32 -14.49
N ARG A 85 18.68 -6.06 -14.88
CA ARG A 85 19.44 -5.47 -15.98
C ARG A 85 19.95 -4.08 -15.62
N LYS A 86 21.22 -3.78 -15.92
CA LYS A 86 21.71 -2.40 -15.93
C LYS A 86 21.27 -1.74 -17.22
N GLY A 87 20.44 -0.69 -17.14
CA GLY A 87 19.76 -0.08 -18.30
C GLY A 87 20.17 1.37 -18.61
N ASP A 88 20.92 2.04 -17.74
CA ASP A 88 21.44 3.40 -17.90
C ASP A 88 22.71 3.46 -18.76
N GLN A 89 22.64 2.88 -19.96
CA GLN A 89 23.69 2.87 -20.98
C GLN A 89 23.10 2.45 -22.33
N GLU A 90 23.81 2.68 -23.44
CA GLU A 90 23.31 2.37 -24.79
C GLU A 90 22.94 0.87 -24.97
N GLU A 91 23.82 -0.03 -24.53
CA GLU A 91 23.58 -1.47 -24.54
C GLU A 91 23.49 -1.99 -23.10
N GLY A 92 22.28 -2.18 -22.58
CA GLY A 92 22.09 -2.68 -21.22
C GLY A 92 22.68 -4.09 -21.02
N LYS A 93 22.90 -4.47 -19.77
CA LYS A 93 23.49 -5.77 -19.41
C LYS A 93 22.66 -6.49 -18.36
N ASP A 94 22.25 -7.72 -18.68
CA ASP A 94 21.61 -8.60 -17.71
C ASP A 94 22.68 -9.12 -16.76
N PHE A 95 22.41 -9.10 -15.45
CA PHE A 95 23.39 -9.50 -14.44
C PHE A 95 22.83 -10.45 -13.38
N TYR A 96 21.51 -10.60 -13.28
CA TYR A 96 20.90 -11.52 -12.35
C TYR A 96 19.50 -11.95 -12.79
N THR A 97 19.06 -13.14 -12.39
CA THR A 97 17.68 -13.62 -12.56
C THR A 97 17.16 -14.03 -11.20
N LEU A 98 16.15 -13.31 -10.71
CA LEU A 98 15.51 -13.58 -9.44
C LEU A 98 14.50 -14.72 -9.62
N VAL A 99 14.78 -15.85 -8.97
CA VAL A 99 13.88 -16.99 -8.90
C VAL A 99 13.36 -17.10 -7.47
N THR A 100 12.03 -17.20 -7.31
CA THR A 100 11.40 -17.36 -6.00
C THR A 100 10.35 -18.46 -6.02
N PRO A 101 10.00 -19.06 -4.87
CA PRO A 101 8.91 -20.05 -4.81
C PRO A 101 7.60 -19.46 -5.31
N GLY A 102 7.04 -20.03 -6.39
CA GLY A 102 5.83 -19.55 -7.05
C GLY A 102 5.99 -18.27 -7.86
N GLY A 103 7.19 -17.70 -7.93
CA GLY A 103 7.43 -16.40 -8.57
C GLY A 103 6.79 -15.24 -7.80
N MET A 104 6.84 -14.05 -8.39
CA MET A 104 6.01 -12.93 -7.93
C MET A 104 4.66 -13.06 -8.62
N ILE A 105 3.56 -13.10 -7.87
CA ILE A 105 2.22 -13.17 -8.44
C ILE A 105 1.75 -11.73 -8.75
N PRO A 106 1.61 -11.34 -10.02
CA PRO A 106 1.25 -9.98 -10.39
C PRO A 106 -0.27 -9.81 -10.42
N PHE A 107 -0.77 -8.75 -9.79
CA PHE A 107 -2.18 -8.38 -9.85
C PHE A 107 -2.33 -6.94 -10.35
N HIS A 108 -3.41 -6.71 -11.10
CA HIS A 108 -3.94 -5.37 -11.24
C HIS A 108 -4.69 -5.01 -9.95
N ARG A 109 -4.30 -3.91 -9.29
CA ARG A 109 -4.81 -3.57 -7.95
C ARG A 109 -6.34 -3.48 -7.84
N PRO A 110 -7.08 -2.88 -8.79
CA PRO A 110 -8.54 -2.86 -8.75
C PRO A 110 -9.17 -4.28 -8.84
N GLU A 111 -8.61 -5.17 -9.65
CA GLU A 111 -9.08 -6.56 -9.75
C GLU A 111 -8.84 -7.31 -8.44
N PHE A 112 -7.65 -7.13 -7.85
CA PHE A 112 -7.31 -7.69 -6.55
C PHE A 112 -8.27 -7.20 -5.45
N GLN A 113 -8.49 -5.89 -5.34
CA GLN A 113 -9.43 -5.32 -4.38
C GLN A 113 -10.87 -5.78 -4.64
N SER A 114 -11.28 -5.94 -5.89
CA SER A 114 -12.60 -6.46 -6.23
C SER A 114 -12.81 -7.88 -5.69
N VAL A 115 -11.79 -8.75 -5.76
CA VAL A 115 -11.84 -10.07 -5.12
C VAL A 115 -12.04 -9.92 -3.62
N LEU A 116 -11.24 -9.08 -2.94
CA LEU A 116 -11.38 -8.88 -1.49
C LEU A 116 -12.78 -8.41 -1.12
N LEU A 117 -13.35 -7.45 -1.85
CA LEU A 117 -14.69 -6.91 -1.60
C LEU A 117 -15.79 -7.97 -1.72
N ARG A 118 -15.68 -8.91 -2.66
CA ARG A 118 -16.63 -10.02 -2.77
C ARG A 118 -16.60 -10.97 -1.58
N HIS A 119 -15.48 -11.03 -0.86
CA HIS A 119 -15.28 -11.87 0.31
C HIS A 119 -15.51 -11.14 1.63
N VAL A 120 -15.69 -9.81 1.61
CA VAL A 120 -16.17 -9.08 2.79
C VAL A 120 -17.61 -9.53 3.07
N SER A 121 -17.87 -9.97 4.31
CA SER A 121 -19.20 -10.46 4.69
C SER A 121 -20.28 -9.40 4.44
N PRO A 122 -21.48 -9.78 3.95
CA PRO A 122 -22.62 -8.87 3.84
C PRO A 122 -23.04 -8.23 5.17
N GLN A 123 -22.60 -8.77 6.31
CA GLN A 123 -22.83 -8.17 7.63
C GLN A 123 -21.92 -6.97 7.90
N CYS A 124 -20.80 -6.85 7.18
CA CYS A 124 -19.92 -5.68 7.27
C CYS A 124 -20.61 -4.48 6.64
N ARG A 125 -20.50 -3.34 7.32
CA ARG A 125 -21.05 -2.08 6.83
C ARG A 125 -19.92 -1.27 6.22
N THR A 126 -20.13 -0.80 5.00
CA THR A 126 -19.15 0.01 4.28
C THR A 126 -19.69 1.41 4.11
N HIS A 127 -18.91 2.40 4.53
CA HIS A 127 -19.24 3.81 4.48
C HIS A 127 -18.18 4.54 3.64
N THR A 128 -18.55 4.94 2.43
CA THR A 128 -17.66 5.72 1.54
C THR A 128 -17.83 7.22 1.77
N SER A 129 -16.93 8.03 1.21
CA SER A 129 -16.85 9.49 1.46
C SER A 129 -16.71 9.85 2.94
N LYS A 130 -16.17 8.94 3.76
CA LYS A 130 -15.92 9.09 5.20
C LYS A 130 -14.43 9.17 5.48
N ARG A 131 -13.87 10.37 5.29
CA ARG A 131 -12.48 10.66 5.67
C ARG A 131 -12.38 10.95 7.16
N LEU A 132 -11.69 10.09 7.91
CA LEU A 132 -11.40 10.31 9.32
C LEU A 132 -10.56 11.58 9.49
N LYS A 133 -10.97 12.46 10.41
CA LYS A 133 -10.23 13.66 10.84
C LYS A 133 -9.45 13.39 12.12
N SER A 134 -10.09 12.75 13.09
CA SER A 134 -9.51 12.38 14.39
C SER A 134 -10.43 11.39 15.11
N TYR A 135 -9.98 10.85 16.24
CA TYR A 135 -10.82 10.12 17.18
C TYR A 135 -10.64 10.67 18.60
N THR A 136 -11.58 10.32 19.47
CA THR A 136 -11.53 10.61 20.91
C THR A 136 -11.99 9.40 21.70
N HIS A 137 -11.34 9.12 22.83
CA HIS A 137 -11.79 8.13 23.79
C HIS A 137 -11.51 8.60 25.22
N LEU A 138 -12.26 8.10 26.19
CA LEU A 138 -12.01 8.41 27.59
C LEU A 138 -10.80 7.60 28.10
N PRO A 139 -9.85 8.22 28.82
CA PRO A 139 -8.72 7.51 29.40
C PRO A 139 -9.19 6.40 30.33
N ILE A 140 -8.59 5.21 30.22
CA ILE A 140 -8.79 4.10 31.15
C ILE A 140 -8.22 4.56 32.51
N GLY A 141 -9.08 4.78 33.52
CA GLY A 141 -8.65 5.06 34.89
C GLY A 141 -9.24 6.32 35.56
N HIS A 142 -9.95 7.21 34.86
CA HIS A 142 -10.57 8.41 35.45
C HIS A 142 -12.09 8.25 35.70
N GLY A 143 -12.51 7.12 36.29
CA GLY A 143 -13.92 6.86 36.58
C GLY A 143 -14.81 6.56 35.35
N ALA A 144 -14.24 6.59 34.15
CA ALA A 144 -14.91 6.13 32.95
C ALA A 144 -15.05 4.59 32.97
N PRO A 145 -16.24 4.03 32.66
CA PRO A 145 -16.38 2.59 32.50
C PRO A 145 -15.41 2.09 31.42
N SER A 146 -14.83 0.90 31.59
CA SER A 146 -13.96 0.27 30.57
C SER A 146 -14.69 -0.02 29.24
N THR A 147 -15.98 0.28 29.17
CA THR A 147 -16.91 0.09 28.05
C THR A 147 -17.23 1.38 27.30
N SER A 148 -16.60 2.52 27.63
CA SER A 148 -16.88 3.79 26.94
C SER A 148 -16.48 3.70 25.47
N PRO A 149 -17.31 4.07 24.49
CA PRO A 149 -16.96 3.90 23.08
C PRO A 149 -15.85 4.88 22.64
N ILE A 150 -15.14 4.51 21.58
CA ILE A 150 -14.28 5.42 20.82
C ILE A 150 -15.18 6.18 19.86
N THR A 151 -15.09 7.51 19.84
CA THR A 151 -15.83 8.36 18.88
C THR A 151 -14.90 8.75 17.73
N LEU A 152 -15.35 8.50 16.51
CA LEU A 152 -14.70 8.86 15.26
C LEU A 152 -15.28 10.18 14.76
N HIS A 153 -14.42 11.12 14.37
CA HIS A 153 -14.81 12.42 13.83
C HIS A 153 -14.39 12.48 12.37
N PHE A 154 -15.34 12.73 11.46
CA PHE A 154 -15.10 12.79 10.02
C PHE A 154 -15.00 14.24 9.51
N ILE A 155 -14.37 14.43 8.36
CA ILE A 155 -14.22 15.78 7.76
C ILE A 155 -15.56 16.41 7.38
N ASP A 156 -16.56 15.61 7.02
CA ASP A 156 -17.91 16.08 6.70
C ASP A 156 -18.72 16.54 7.92
N GLY A 157 -18.12 16.54 9.12
CA GLY A 157 -18.75 16.93 10.38
C GLY A 157 -19.57 15.82 11.04
N THR A 158 -19.72 14.67 10.40
CA THR A 158 -20.41 13.52 11.00
C THR A 158 -19.50 12.78 11.99
N SER A 159 -20.10 11.90 12.79
CA SER A 159 -19.37 11.06 13.74
C SER A 159 -19.92 9.64 13.78
N ALA A 160 -19.10 8.70 14.22
CA ALA A 160 -19.46 7.32 14.50
C ALA A 160 -18.83 6.85 15.80
N SER A 161 -19.24 5.67 16.30
CA SER A 161 -18.72 5.12 17.55
C SER A 161 -18.38 3.64 17.40
N CYS A 162 -17.30 3.20 18.04
CA CYS A 162 -16.86 1.80 18.01
C CYS A 162 -16.24 1.36 19.34
N ASP A 163 -16.05 0.04 19.50
CA ASP A 163 -15.39 -0.54 20.66
C ASP A 163 -13.87 -0.72 20.43
N LEU A 164 -13.44 -0.89 19.17
CA LEU A 164 -12.06 -0.94 18.72
C LEU A 164 -11.91 -0.15 17.40
N LEU A 165 -10.82 0.62 17.28
CA LEU A 165 -10.46 1.31 16.04
C LEU A 165 -9.18 0.71 15.43
N VAL A 166 -9.25 0.33 14.15
CA VAL A 166 -8.09 -0.03 13.32
C VAL A 166 -7.86 1.09 12.30
N GLY A 167 -6.74 1.80 12.43
CA GLY A 167 -6.27 2.79 11.47
C GLY A 167 -5.54 2.13 10.32
N ALA A 168 -6.22 1.91 9.20
CA ALA A 168 -5.69 1.43 7.93
C ALA A 168 -5.71 2.53 6.84
N ASP A 169 -5.63 3.79 7.27
CA ASP A 169 -5.90 5.02 6.52
C ASP A 169 -4.67 5.60 5.79
N GLY A 170 -3.70 4.72 5.49
CA GLY A 170 -2.56 5.00 4.62
C GLY A 170 -1.49 5.90 5.24
N VAL A 171 -0.52 6.31 4.43
CA VAL A 171 0.63 7.14 4.87
C VAL A 171 0.23 8.51 5.45
N LYS A 172 -0.94 9.04 5.06
CA LYS A 172 -1.53 10.29 5.60
C LYS A 172 -2.48 10.03 6.79
N SER A 173 -2.25 8.95 7.54
CA SER A 173 -3.16 8.46 8.57
C SER A 173 -3.48 9.51 9.65
N ALA A 174 -4.76 9.86 9.74
CA ALA A 174 -5.30 10.68 10.83
C ALA A 174 -5.31 9.88 12.14
N THR A 175 -5.44 8.57 12.05
CA THR A 175 -5.35 7.65 13.20
C THR A 175 -3.96 7.70 13.82
N ARG A 176 -2.90 7.57 13.00
CA ARG A 176 -1.50 7.67 13.42
C ARG A 176 -1.21 9.02 14.04
N ALA A 177 -1.61 10.11 13.37
CA ALA A 177 -1.38 11.46 13.89
C ALA A 177 -2.05 11.69 15.25
N THR A 178 -3.25 11.16 15.45
CA THR A 178 -3.96 11.23 16.75
C THR A 178 -3.27 10.37 17.82
N MET A 179 -2.88 9.13 17.48
CA MET A 179 -2.16 8.23 18.38
C MET A 179 -0.83 8.83 18.84
N VAL A 180 -0.05 9.43 17.94
CA VAL A 180 1.25 10.05 18.26
C VAL A 180 1.08 11.18 19.26
N ARG A 181 0.06 12.04 19.10
CA ARG A 181 -0.24 13.11 20.07
C ARG A 181 -0.59 12.53 21.43
N GLU A 182 -1.40 11.48 21.47
CA GLU A 182 -1.79 10.83 22.72
C GLU A 182 -0.59 10.20 23.44
N LEU A 183 0.26 9.45 22.73
CA LEU A 183 1.48 8.87 23.29
C LEU A 183 2.43 9.95 23.82
N ALA A 184 2.58 11.06 23.10
CA ALA A 184 3.40 12.19 23.55
C ALA A 184 2.84 12.82 24.83
N SER A 185 1.51 13.03 24.90
CA SER A 185 0.85 13.54 26.11
C SER A 185 1.01 12.59 27.30
N GLN A 186 0.88 11.28 27.09
CA GLN A 186 1.09 10.27 28.14
C GLN A 186 2.54 10.23 28.62
N ALA A 187 3.52 10.35 27.71
CA ALA A 187 4.93 10.42 28.06
C ALA A 187 5.23 11.67 28.90
N ALA A 188 4.74 12.84 28.49
CA ALA A 188 4.90 14.09 29.21
C ALA A 188 4.25 14.04 30.61
N ALA A 189 3.02 13.51 30.73
CA ALA A 189 2.33 13.36 32.00
C ALA A 189 3.07 12.42 32.98
N ALA A 190 3.85 11.49 32.45
CA ALA A 190 4.70 10.59 33.23
C ALA A 190 6.15 11.09 33.42
N GLY A 191 6.41 12.37 33.15
CA GLY A 191 7.72 13.01 33.33
C GLY A 191 8.78 12.65 32.28
N ARG A 192 8.41 11.95 31.21
CA ARG A 192 9.33 11.56 30.11
C ARG A 192 9.29 12.58 28.98
N HIS A 193 9.80 13.79 29.26
CA HIS A 193 9.74 14.92 28.34
C HIS A 193 10.49 14.69 27.02
N ASP A 194 11.70 14.11 27.06
CA ASP A 194 12.48 13.83 25.84
C ASP A 194 11.74 12.88 24.89
N GLN A 195 11.10 11.84 25.44
CA GLN A 195 10.29 10.91 24.67
C GLN A 195 9.07 11.61 24.05
N ALA A 196 8.44 12.53 24.77
CA ALA A 196 7.30 13.29 24.26
C ALA A 196 7.71 14.18 23.07
N GLU A 197 8.86 14.86 23.16
CA GLU A 197 9.40 15.68 22.07
C GLU A 197 9.79 14.84 20.84
N GLU A 198 10.41 13.66 21.05
CA GLU A 198 10.72 12.72 19.98
C GLU A 198 9.47 12.25 19.24
N LEU A 199 8.43 11.84 19.98
CA LEU A 199 7.15 11.43 19.39
C LEU A 199 6.53 12.56 18.57
N GLN A 200 6.55 13.80 19.05
CA GLN A 200 6.00 14.95 18.31
C GLN A 200 6.75 15.25 17.00
N ARG A 201 8.04 14.94 16.94
CA ARG A 201 8.84 15.05 15.70
C ARG A 201 8.63 13.88 14.73
N THR A 202 8.02 12.79 15.19
CA THR A 202 7.83 11.56 14.42
C THR A 202 6.67 11.68 13.42
N GLN A 203 6.90 12.38 12.31
CA GLN A 203 5.94 12.54 11.20
C GLN A 203 6.43 11.83 9.94
N PRO A 204 5.55 11.43 9.00
CA PRO A 204 5.97 10.92 7.70
C PRO A 204 6.78 11.97 6.93
N LEU A 205 7.86 11.53 6.28
CA LEU A 205 8.79 12.37 5.53
C LEU A 205 8.96 11.86 4.11
N TRP A 206 9.26 12.78 3.18
CA TRP A 206 9.55 12.40 1.81
C TRP A 206 10.92 11.74 1.74
N SER A 207 11.01 10.60 1.07
CA SER A 207 12.25 9.82 1.00
C SER A 207 13.21 10.31 -0.09
N GLY A 208 13.00 11.51 -0.63
CA GLY A 208 13.72 11.99 -1.82
C GLY A 208 13.37 11.24 -3.12
N ILE A 209 12.40 10.33 -3.11
CA ILE A 209 12.08 9.47 -4.27
C ILE A 209 10.76 9.90 -4.91
N TYR A 210 10.79 10.06 -6.24
CA TYR A 210 9.59 10.10 -7.07
C TYR A 210 9.39 8.76 -7.76
N ALA A 211 8.15 8.27 -7.76
CA ALA A 211 7.72 7.12 -8.54
C ALA A 211 6.81 7.57 -9.70
N TYR A 212 7.25 7.33 -10.93
CA TYR A 212 6.49 7.52 -12.16
C TYR A 212 5.74 6.24 -12.50
N ARG A 213 4.41 6.27 -12.35
CA ARG A 213 3.55 5.11 -12.55
C ARG A 213 2.72 5.27 -13.80
N ALA A 214 2.65 4.20 -14.59
CA ALA A 214 1.74 4.08 -15.72
C ALA A 214 1.30 2.63 -15.90
N ILE A 215 0.17 2.46 -16.56
CA ILE A 215 -0.25 1.18 -17.14
C ILE A 215 -0.51 1.43 -18.62
N ILE A 216 -0.11 0.49 -19.48
CA ILE A 216 -0.41 0.56 -20.91
C ILE A 216 -0.96 -0.77 -21.40
N PRO A 217 -1.89 -0.76 -22.38
CA PRO A 217 -2.23 -1.97 -23.10
C PRO A 217 -0.97 -2.59 -23.70
N MET A 218 -0.80 -3.90 -23.53
CA MET A 218 0.36 -4.62 -24.07
C MET A 218 0.47 -4.46 -25.59
N GLU A 219 -0.66 -4.33 -26.28
CA GLU A 219 -0.73 -4.12 -27.71
C GLU A 219 -0.10 -2.80 -28.16
N THR A 220 -0.18 -1.74 -27.35
CA THR A 220 0.46 -0.46 -27.66
C THR A 220 1.97 -0.62 -27.81
N LEU A 221 2.60 -1.37 -26.90
CA LEU A 221 4.04 -1.65 -26.98
C LEU A 221 4.36 -2.59 -28.13
N ARG A 222 3.52 -3.62 -28.36
CA ARG A 222 3.70 -4.60 -29.44
C ARG A 222 3.67 -3.95 -30.83
N MET A 223 2.75 -3.03 -31.07
CA MET A 223 2.67 -2.31 -32.35
C MET A 223 3.90 -1.43 -32.59
N GLN A 224 4.47 -0.84 -31.53
CA GLN A 224 5.64 0.03 -31.64
C GLN A 224 6.95 -0.76 -31.71
N SER A 225 7.07 -1.88 -31.00
CA SER A 225 8.25 -2.75 -30.98
C SER A 225 7.84 -4.21 -30.76
N PRO A 226 7.56 -4.97 -31.84
CA PRO A 226 7.09 -6.36 -31.75
C PRO A 226 8.07 -7.32 -31.08
N GLY A 227 9.38 -7.01 -31.12
CA GLY A 227 10.45 -7.79 -30.49
C GLY A 227 10.82 -7.31 -29.09
N HIS A 228 10.02 -6.41 -28.49
CA HIS A 228 10.36 -5.86 -27.18
C HIS A 228 10.26 -6.94 -26.11
N ARG A 229 11.33 -7.09 -25.33
CA ARG A 229 11.45 -8.05 -24.22
C ARG A 229 10.32 -7.97 -23.18
N LEU A 230 9.79 -6.77 -22.94
CA LEU A 230 8.72 -6.54 -21.96
C LEU A 230 7.37 -7.15 -22.35
N LEU A 231 7.25 -7.66 -23.58
CA LEU A 231 6.10 -8.43 -24.02
C LEU A 231 6.06 -9.83 -23.38
N THR A 232 7.20 -10.33 -22.88
CA THR A 232 7.35 -11.67 -22.32
C THR A 232 7.86 -11.66 -20.89
N ASP A 233 8.82 -10.79 -20.59
CA ASP A 233 9.64 -10.92 -19.39
C ASP A 233 9.36 -9.83 -18.35
N PRO A 234 9.15 -10.20 -17.08
CA PRO A 234 9.15 -9.23 -15.99
C PRO A 234 10.58 -8.77 -15.71
N MET A 235 10.78 -7.46 -15.62
CA MET A 235 12.11 -6.85 -15.53
C MET A 235 12.25 -5.87 -14.37
N PHE A 236 13.44 -5.90 -13.75
CA PHE A 236 14.01 -4.80 -12.99
C PHE A 236 15.19 -4.24 -13.75
N TYR A 237 15.10 -2.96 -14.11
CA TYR A 237 16.21 -2.21 -14.66
C TYR A 237 16.79 -1.29 -13.60
N PHE A 238 18.11 -1.21 -13.57
CA PHE A 238 18.90 -0.44 -12.63
C PHE A 238 19.69 0.61 -13.39
N GLY A 239 19.74 1.81 -12.82
CA GLY A 239 20.61 2.88 -13.27
C GLY A 239 21.09 3.72 -12.11
N LYS A 240 22.00 4.66 -12.39
CA LYS A 240 22.40 5.67 -11.42
C LYS A 240 21.19 6.52 -11.05
N ASP A 241 20.90 6.59 -9.75
CA ASP A 241 19.81 7.36 -9.13
C ASP A 241 18.40 7.04 -9.64
N THR A 242 18.28 6.03 -10.52
CA THR A 242 17.06 5.68 -11.25
C THR A 242 16.84 4.18 -11.27
N GLN A 243 15.58 3.77 -11.28
CA GLN A 243 15.21 2.36 -11.35
C GLN A 243 13.91 2.22 -12.13
N LEU A 244 13.72 1.10 -12.81
CA LEU A 244 12.45 0.79 -13.47
C LEU A 244 12.03 -0.64 -13.17
N THR A 245 10.79 -0.82 -12.75
CA THR A 245 10.15 -2.12 -12.58
C THR A 245 9.00 -2.23 -13.55
N THR A 246 8.95 -3.32 -14.29
CA THR A 246 7.89 -3.53 -15.29
C THR A 246 7.54 -5.00 -15.40
N TYR A 247 6.25 -5.29 -15.48
CA TYR A 247 5.74 -6.66 -15.54
C TYR A 247 4.30 -6.68 -16.09
N PRO A 248 3.91 -7.77 -16.77
CA PRO A 248 2.53 -7.97 -17.21
C PRO A 248 1.56 -8.13 -16.03
N ILE A 249 0.39 -7.54 -16.14
CA ILE A 249 -0.78 -7.72 -15.27
C ILE A 249 -2.02 -8.07 -16.11
N SER A 250 -3.14 -8.36 -15.46
CA SER A 250 -4.42 -8.67 -16.13
C SER A 250 -4.24 -9.72 -17.24
N ASN A 251 -3.65 -10.87 -16.89
CA ASN A 251 -3.35 -11.96 -17.82
C ASN A 251 -2.46 -11.59 -19.02
N GLY A 252 -1.55 -10.62 -18.86
CA GLY A 252 -0.62 -10.19 -19.90
C GLY A 252 -1.20 -9.21 -20.91
N THR A 253 -2.43 -8.73 -20.69
CA THR A 253 -3.08 -7.75 -21.57
C THR A 253 -2.66 -6.31 -21.28
N ILE A 254 -2.15 -6.06 -20.07
CA ILE A 254 -1.72 -4.74 -19.60
C ILE A 254 -0.29 -4.87 -19.06
N LEU A 255 0.57 -3.90 -19.37
CA LEU A 255 1.90 -3.77 -18.80
C LEU A 255 1.87 -2.75 -17.66
N ASN A 256 2.34 -3.14 -16.48
CA ASN A 256 2.58 -2.21 -15.38
C ASN A 256 3.96 -1.60 -15.50
N VAL A 257 4.06 -0.28 -15.35
CA VAL A 257 5.32 0.48 -15.40
C VAL A 257 5.46 1.31 -14.13
N ALA A 258 6.55 1.10 -13.40
CA ALA A 258 6.93 1.89 -12.24
C ALA A 258 8.41 2.28 -12.36
N ALA A 259 8.64 3.52 -12.79
CA ALA A 259 9.97 4.11 -12.85
C ALA A 259 10.22 4.98 -11.61
N PHE A 260 11.44 5.08 -11.15
CA PHE A 260 11.82 5.77 -9.92
C PHE A 260 13.01 6.67 -10.19
N HIS A 261 13.01 7.85 -9.59
CA HIS A 261 14.15 8.75 -9.55
C HIS A 261 14.38 9.20 -8.10
N THR A 262 15.64 9.16 -7.66
CA THR A 262 16.04 9.39 -6.28
C THR A 262 16.91 10.63 -6.16
N GLN A 263 16.57 11.51 -5.22
CA GLN A 263 17.29 12.74 -4.88
C GLN A 263 17.78 12.59 -3.44
N TYR A 264 18.97 11.99 -3.28
CA TYR A 264 19.52 11.64 -1.97
C TYR A 264 19.78 12.86 -1.08
N ASP A 265 20.02 14.03 -1.66
CA ASP A 265 20.18 15.30 -0.94
C ASP A 265 18.90 15.80 -0.29
N LEU A 266 17.75 15.25 -0.69
CA LEU A 266 16.42 15.59 -0.18
C LEU A 266 15.75 14.45 0.61
N GLU A 267 16.51 13.41 0.97
CA GLU A 267 16.01 12.34 1.85
C GLU A 267 15.58 12.91 3.22
N ASP A 268 14.49 12.36 3.76
CA ASP A 268 13.89 12.76 5.04
C ASP A 268 13.49 14.24 5.13
N THR A 269 13.25 14.89 3.99
CA THR A 269 12.74 16.26 3.93
C THR A 269 11.21 16.30 3.94
N LYS A 270 10.65 17.49 4.18
CA LYS A 270 9.22 17.73 4.00
C LYS A 270 8.96 18.08 2.53
N LEU A 271 7.93 17.49 1.96
CA LEU A 271 7.44 17.86 0.64
C LEU A 271 6.21 18.76 0.77
N ASP A 272 6.34 20.00 0.31
CA ASP A 272 5.23 20.93 0.19
C ASP A 272 4.37 20.60 -1.04
N GLY A 273 3.04 20.76 -0.91
CA GLY A 273 2.11 20.58 -2.02
C GLY A 273 1.60 19.15 -2.22
N SER A 274 1.23 18.82 -3.46
CA SER A 274 0.61 17.53 -3.79
C SER A 274 1.65 16.42 -3.83
N TRP A 275 1.31 15.27 -3.23
CA TRP A 275 2.16 14.06 -3.28
C TRP A 275 1.88 13.22 -4.53
N THR A 276 0.88 13.61 -5.31
CA THR A 276 0.46 12.90 -6.51
C THR A 276 0.03 13.89 -7.56
N GLU A 277 0.55 13.74 -8.76
CA GLU A 277 0.19 14.58 -9.90
C GLU A 277 0.38 13.85 -11.21
N ASN A 278 -0.28 14.35 -12.25
CA ASN A 278 -0.09 13.88 -13.61
C ASN A 278 1.03 14.69 -14.27
N ILE A 279 2.03 14.01 -14.82
CA ILE A 279 3.14 14.62 -15.53
C ILE A 279 3.23 14.11 -16.97
N PRO A 280 3.66 14.96 -17.91
CA PRO A 280 3.84 14.55 -19.29
C PRO A 280 5.10 13.66 -19.41
N ARG A 281 5.13 12.78 -20.42
CA ARG A 281 6.24 11.83 -20.62
C ARG A 281 7.61 12.49 -20.73
N GLU A 282 7.67 13.70 -21.26
CA GLU A 282 8.90 14.47 -21.47
C GLU A 282 9.61 14.77 -20.15
N ALA A 283 8.86 14.86 -19.04
CA ALA A 283 9.47 14.98 -17.72
C ALA A 283 10.18 13.70 -17.28
N VAL A 284 9.60 12.54 -17.56
CA VAL A 284 10.20 11.23 -17.25
C VAL A 284 11.39 10.95 -18.17
N LEU A 285 11.28 11.26 -19.47
CA LEU A 285 12.37 11.06 -20.43
C LEU A 285 13.65 11.84 -20.07
N ARG A 286 13.53 12.99 -19.40
CA ARG A 286 14.71 13.75 -18.92
C ARG A 286 15.47 13.00 -17.83
N ASP A 287 14.77 12.42 -16.87
CA ASP A 287 15.41 11.67 -15.77
C ASP A 287 16.03 10.35 -16.25
N PHE A 288 15.60 9.85 -17.40
CA PHE A 288 16.02 8.58 -17.99
C PHE A 288 16.74 8.76 -19.34
N SER A 289 17.35 9.91 -19.60
CA SER A 289 17.90 10.22 -20.93
C SER A 289 19.05 9.32 -21.39
N GLU A 290 19.81 8.77 -20.43
CA GLU A 290 20.97 7.89 -20.70
C GLU A 290 20.58 6.41 -20.84
N TRP A 291 19.28 6.11 -20.71
CA TRP A 291 18.80 4.74 -20.73
C TRP A 291 18.68 4.16 -22.14
N GLU A 292 18.88 2.85 -22.24
CA GLU A 292 18.90 2.09 -23.49
C GLU A 292 17.66 2.29 -24.37
N PRO A 293 17.78 2.12 -25.71
CA PRO A 293 16.70 2.38 -26.66
C PRO A 293 15.38 1.66 -26.39
N GLU A 294 15.40 0.47 -25.77
CA GLU A 294 14.16 -0.23 -25.41
C GLU A 294 13.35 0.54 -24.36
N ILE A 295 14.00 1.16 -23.37
CA ILE A 295 13.32 1.94 -22.35
C ILE A 295 12.83 3.27 -22.90
N GLN A 296 13.60 3.88 -23.81
CA GLN A 296 13.12 5.05 -24.56
C GLN A 296 11.84 4.72 -25.35
N THR A 297 11.81 3.56 -26.01
CA THR A 297 10.65 3.09 -26.77
C THR A 297 9.43 2.89 -25.86
N LEU A 298 9.61 2.24 -24.71
CA LEU A 298 8.57 2.07 -23.71
C LEU A 298 7.98 3.42 -23.25
N PHE A 299 8.82 4.38 -22.89
CA PHE A 299 8.36 5.69 -22.41
C PHE A 299 7.68 6.51 -23.51
N GLN A 300 8.09 6.35 -24.77
CA GLN A 300 7.39 6.94 -25.91
C GLN A 300 5.99 6.34 -26.10
N SER A 301 5.75 5.08 -25.73
CA SER A 301 4.41 4.47 -25.75
C SER A 301 3.48 5.00 -24.64
N ILE A 302 3.99 5.76 -23.68
CA ILE A 302 3.24 6.25 -22.52
C ILE A 302 3.02 7.77 -22.68
N PRO A 303 1.77 8.25 -22.85
CA PRO A 303 1.52 9.68 -23.02
C PRO A 303 1.72 10.48 -21.74
N GLN A 304 1.37 9.90 -20.60
CA GLN A 304 1.34 10.58 -19.32
C GLN A 304 1.64 9.60 -18.20
N PHE A 305 2.38 10.06 -17.20
CA PHE A 305 2.65 9.31 -15.98
C PHE A 305 1.95 9.96 -14.80
N ASN A 306 1.59 9.14 -13.82
CA ASN A 306 1.21 9.64 -12.52
C ASN A 306 2.46 9.61 -11.62
N ARG A 307 2.94 10.79 -11.21
CA ARG A 307 4.09 10.96 -10.33
C ARG A 307 3.63 10.90 -8.88
N TRP A 308 4.27 10.05 -8.08
CA TRP A 308 4.02 9.90 -6.65
C TRP A 308 5.28 10.26 -5.88
N ALA A 309 5.15 11.14 -4.89
CA ALA A 309 6.18 11.27 -3.87
C ALA A 309 6.14 10.04 -2.96
N VAL A 310 7.27 9.34 -2.83
CA VAL A 310 7.40 8.21 -1.91
C VAL A 310 7.64 8.77 -0.51
N VAL A 311 6.69 8.54 0.39
CA VAL A 311 6.74 9.01 1.76
C VAL A 311 6.87 7.81 2.69
N THR A 312 7.82 7.89 3.62
CA THR A 312 8.05 6.86 4.63
C THR A 312 7.52 7.34 5.98
N ALA A 313 7.06 6.40 6.80
CA ALA A 313 6.64 6.68 8.17
C ALA A 313 7.76 6.23 9.12
N PRO A 314 8.32 7.14 9.94
CA PRO A 314 9.30 6.74 10.94
C PRO A 314 8.69 5.76 11.94
N ARG A 315 9.53 4.84 12.44
CA ARG A 315 9.14 3.78 13.36
C ARG A 315 8.57 4.37 14.65
N LEU A 316 7.43 3.83 15.09
CA LEU A 316 6.85 4.11 16.40
C LEU A 316 7.27 3.05 17.42
N PRO A 317 7.35 3.41 18.72
CA PRO A 317 7.63 2.44 19.79
C PRO A 317 6.53 1.38 19.93
N THR A 318 5.30 1.70 19.51
CA THR A 318 4.14 0.82 19.51
C THR A 318 3.21 1.20 18.36
N PHE A 319 2.46 0.23 17.84
CA PHE A 319 1.35 0.47 16.91
C PHE A 319 -0.02 0.37 17.57
N VAL A 320 -0.06 0.27 18.90
CA VAL A 320 -1.28 0.16 19.70
C VAL A 320 -1.25 1.16 20.85
N CYS A 321 -2.35 1.88 21.03
CA CYS A 321 -2.61 2.74 22.18
C CYS A 321 -4.05 2.52 22.66
N GLY A 322 -4.21 1.92 23.84
CA GLY A 322 -5.52 1.53 24.36
C GLY A 322 -6.24 0.57 23.41
N ARG A 323 -7.38 1.00 22.86
CA ARG A 323 -8.22 0.25 21.92
C ARG A 323 -8.10 0.76 20.47
N VAL A 324 -6.97 1.37 20.15
CA VAL A 324 -6.64 1.85 18.80
C VAL A 324 -5.38 1.16 18.31
N ALA A 325 -5.44 0.57 17.12
CA ALA A 325 -4.30 -0.09 16.46
C ALA A 325 -4.05 0.52 15.07
N LEU A 326 -2.78 0.59 14.65
CA LEU A 326 -2.38 1.01 13.30
C LEU A 326 -2.09 -0.21 12.43
N LEU A 327 -2.43 -0.11 11.14
CA LEU A 327 -2.26 -1.18 10.16
C LEU A 327 -1.75 -0.65 8.82
N GLY A 328 -0.81 -1.37 8.20
CA GLY A 328 -0.30 -1.03 6.88
C GLY A 328 0.51 0.27 6.88
N ASP A 329 0.36 1.08 5.83
CA ASP A 329 1.12 2.33 5.68
C ASP A 329 0.87 3.35 6.81
N ALA A 330 -0.26 3.24 7.52
CA ALA A 330 -0.51 4.02 8.74
C ALA A 330 0.47 3.68 9.87
N ALA A 331 0.97 2.45 9.91
CA ALA A 331 1.96 1.98 10.87
C ALA A 331 3.40 2.07 10.33
N HIS A 332 3.59 1.68 9.07
CA HIS A 332 4.91 1.34 8.53
C HIS A 332 5.05 1.67 7.03
N ALA A 333 4.60 2.85 6.57
CA ALA A 333 4.88 3.29 5.20
C ALA A 333 6.40 3.25 4.92
N MET A 334 6.79 2.66 3.79
CA MET A 334 8.17 2.32 3.46
C MET A 334 8.47 2.51 1.98
N VAL A 335 9.75 2.55 1.62
CA VAL A 335 10.17 2.55 0.21
C VAL A 335 9.76 1.23 -0.48
N PRO A 336 9.41 1.25 -1.78
CA PRO A 336 8.74 0.13 -2.44
C PRO A 336 9.70 -0.93 -3.01
N PHE A 337 11.02 -0.80 -2.83
CA PHE A 337 12.02 -1.57 -3.58
C PHE A 337 12.03 -3.08 -3.30
N GLN A 338 11.47 -3.53 -2.18
CA GLN A 338 11.26 -4.97 -1.90
C GLN A 338 9.86 -5.47 -2.30
N GLY A 339 8.98 -4.60 -2.81
CA GLY A 339 7.61 -4.96 -3.17
C GLY A 339 6.81 -5.57 -2.02
N SER A 340 7.12 -5.24 -0.76
CA SER A 340 6.63 -5.96 0.42
C SER A 340 5.58 -5.19 1.23
N GLY A 341 5.36 -3.89 0.97
CA GLY A 341 4.51 -3.03 1.80
C GLY A 341 3.07 -3.56 1.98
N ALA A 342 2.41 -3.95 0.88
CA ALA A 342 1.07 -4.54 0.97
C ALA A 342 1.08 -5.91 1.65
N GLY A 343 2.12 -6.71 1.43
CA GLY A 343 2.32 -7.99 2.12
C GLY A 343 2.46 -7.82 3.63
N GLN A 344 3.19 -6.80 4.09
CA GLN A 344 3.32 -6.47 5.51
C GLN A 344 1.97 -6.04 6.11
N ALA A 345 1.18 -5.23 5.41
CA ALA A 345 -0.16 -4.86 5.86
C ALA A 345 -1.09 -6.09 6.03
N ILE A 346 -0.95 -7.08 5.15
CA ILE A 346 -1.68 -8.34 5.22
C ILE A 346 -1.20 -9.20 6.39
N GLU A 347 0.12 -9.32 6.58
CA GLU A 347 0.73 -10.12 7.65
C GLU A 347 0.34 -9.61 9.04
N VAL A 348 0.33 -8.29 9.26
CA VAL A 348 -0.07 -7.67 10.54
C VAL A 348 -1.55 -7.93 10.86
N SER A 349 -2.40 -8.12 9.85
CA SER A 349 -3.83 -8.40 10.05
C SER A 349 -4.09 -9.80 10.63
N LEU A 350 -3.12 -10.71 10.57
CA LEU A 350 -3.34 -12.15 10.79
C LEU A 350 -2.24 -12.83 11.62
N ARG A 351 -1.63 -12.12 12.57
CA ARG A 351 -0.68 -12.74 13.49
C ARG A 351 -1.35 -13.92 14.21
N ARG A 352 -0.91 -15.13 13.87
CA ARG A 352 -1.13 -16.33 14.70
C ARG A 352 -0.16 -16.24 15.87
N ASP A 353 -0.65 -16.64 17.04
CA ASP A 353 0.18 -16.97 18.20
C ASP A 353 1.24 -18.03 17.85
#